data_AF-A0AAP0I311-F1
#
_entry.id   AF-A0AAP0I311-F1
#
_cell.length_a   1.000
_cell.length_b   1.000
_cell.length_c   1.000
_cell.angle_alpha   90.00
_cell.angle_beta   90.00
_cell.angle_gamma   90.00
#
_symmetry.space_group_name_H-M   'P 1'
#
loop_
_entity.id
_entity.type
_entity.pdbx_description
1 polymer ?
#
loop_
_entity_poly.entity_id
_entity_poly.type
_entity_poly.pdbx_seq_one_letter_code
_entity_poly.pdbx_strand_id
1 'polypeptide(L)'
;MKGLEHIPNSLRLWKAVVELANEEDARLLLQRVMLKTYDSAKRVLNKARDKLPKEPAIWIRATKLEEANGNTAAVGKIIERAIRSLQRGGVEIDRETWMNEAEAAERAQSVATCHATIQNTIGIGVEDMDRKRTWVADAEECKRRGSIETTRAIYNHALTVFHTKKSIWLKAAHLEKGHVN
;
A
#
# COMPACT_ATOMS: atom_id res chain seq x y z
N MET A 1 -14.30 32.60 -27.50
CA MET A 1 -12.96 31.97 -27.48
C MET A 1 -13.12 30.48 -27.23
N LYS A 2 -13.37 29.73 -28.30
CA LYS A 2 -13.38 28.26 -28.34
C LYS A 2 -12.03 27.85 -28.91
N GLY A 3 -11.19 27.18 -28.12
CA GLY A 3 -9.85 26.80 -28.59
C GLY A 3 -8.96 26.07 -27.58
N LEU A 4 -9.54 25.34 -26.61
CA LEU A 4 -8.76 24.61 -25.59
C LEU A 4 -9.14 23.12 -25.48
N GLU A 5 -9.93 22.57 -26.40
CA GLU A 5 -10.35 21.16 -26.33
C GLU A 5 -9.41 20.16 -27.01
N HIS A 6 -8.31 20.60 -27.63
CA HIS A 6 -7.36 19.66 -28.22
C HIS A 6 -5.93 20.15 -27.98
N ILE A 7 -5.21 19.44 -27.10
CA ILE A 7 -3.80 18.98 -27.18
C ILE A 7 -3.38 18.57 -25.74
N PRO A 8 -3.53 17.29 -25.33
CA PRO A 8 -3.13 16.85 -24.00
C PRO A 8 -1.72 16.22 -24.01
N ASN A 9 -0.71 16.86 -24.59
CA ASN A 9 0.64 16.28 -24.67
C ASN A 9 1.78 17.31 -24.82
N SER A 10 1.83 18.35 -23.99
CA SER A 10 3.04 19.20 -23.96
C SER A 10 3.57 19.43 -22.55
N LEU A 11 4.80 18.97 -22.33
CA LEU A 11 5.68 19.34 -21.22
C LEU A 11 5.83 20.87 -21.05
N ARG A 12 5.47 21.66 -22.06
CA ARG A 12 5.43 23.12 -21.95
C ARG A 12 4.33 23.64 -21.03
N LEU A 13 3.18 22.97 -20.97
CA LEU A 13 2.12 23.32 -20.03
C LEU A 13 2.57 23.05 -18.58
N TRP A 14 3.37 22.01 -18.37
CA TRP A 14 3.98 21.70 -17.08
C TRP A 14 4.96 22.76 -16.59
N LYS A 15 5.72 23.39 -17.49
CA LYS A 15 6.60 24.51 -17.13
C LYS A 15 5.80 25.81 -16.95
N ALA A 16 4.85 26.09 -17.84
CA ALA A 16 4.04 27.30 -17.78
C ALA A 16 3.11 27.34 -16.56
N VAL A 17 2.52 26.21 -16.14
CA VAL A 17 1.68 26.14 -14.93
C VAL A 17 2.50 26.27 -13.63
N VAL A 18 3.78 25.87 -13.68
CA VAL A 18 4.74 26.07 -12.59
C VAL A 18 5.25 27.52 -12.54
N GLU A 19 5.31 28.21 -13.68
CA GLU A 19 5.75 29.60 -13.77
C GLU A 19 4.63 30.64 -13.53
N LEU A 20 3.36 30.30 -13.79
CA LEU A 20 2.26 31.28 -13.82
C LEU A 20 1.32 31.27 -12.60
N ALA A 21 1.46 30.32 -11.68
CA ALA A 21 0.65 30.25 -10.47
C ALA A 21 1.56 30.19 -9.23
N ASN A 22 1.20 30.93 -8.17
CA ASN A 22 1.88 30.84 -6.89
C ASN A 22 2.05 29.37 -6.50
N GLU A 23 3.26 29.03 -6.03
CA GLU A 23 3.77 27.66 -5.93
C GLU A 23 2.83 26.70 -5.15
N GLU A 24 2.01 27.26 -4.26
CA GLU A 24 1.01 26.53 -3.47
C GLU A 24 -0.29 26.26 -4.24
N ASP A 25 -0.83 27.23 -4.98
CA ASP A 25 -2.06 27.07 -5.77
C ASP A 25 -1.86 26.16 -6.98
N ALA A 26 -0.67 26.21 -7.61
CA ALA A 26 -0.30 25.29 -8.68
C ALA A 26 -0.22 23.85 -8.19
N ARG A 27 0.34 23.62 -6.99
CA ARG A 27 0.37 22.30 -6.32
C ARG A 27 -1.03 21.84 -5.95
N LEU A 28 -1.85 22.70 -5.35
CA LEU A 28 -3.23 22.40 -4.96
C LEU A 28 -4.12 22.08 -6.16
N LEU A 29 -4.01 22.82 -7.26
CA LEU A 29 -4.76 22.56 -8.49
C LEU A 29 -4.25 21.32 -9.23
N LEU A 30 -2.93 21.07 -9.29
CA LEU A 30 -2.41 19.80 -9.84
C LEU A 30 -2.88 18.61 -9.01
N GLN A 31 -2.77 18.70 -7.69
CA GLN A 31 -3.19 17.66 -6.76
C GLN A 31 -4.69 17.40 -6.91
N ARG A 32 -5.51 18.44 -7.07
CA ARG A 32 -6.97 18.32 -7.17
C ARG A 32 -7.48 17.91 -8.55
N VAL A 33 -6.75 18.21 -9.63
CA VAL A 33 -7.15 17.86 -11.01
C VAL A 33 -6.57 16.52 -11.46
N MET A 34 -5.33 16.18 -11.08
CA MET A 34 -4.70 14.88 -11.41
C MET A 34 -5.28 13.70 -10.63
N LEU A 35 -6.04 13.97 -9.55
CA LEU A 35 -6.76 12.94 -8.79
C LEU A 35 -8.19 12.68 -9.33
N LYS A 36 -8.67 13.40 -10.36
CA LYS A 36 -10.04 13.21 -10.86
C LYS A 36 -10.20 12.02 -11.82
N THR A 37 -9.13 11.52 -12.43
CA THR A 37 -9.22 10.37 -13.34
C THR A 37 -8.11 9.37 -13.06
N TYR A 38 -8.50 8.11 -12.89
CA TYR A 38 -7.61 6.97 -12.67
C TYR A 38 -6.44 6.93 -13.66
N ASP A 39 -6.70 7.17 -14.94
CA ASP A 39 -5.66 7.14 -16.00
C ASP A 39 -4.60 8.22 -15.87
N SER A 40 -4.95 9.40 -15.35
CA SER A 40 -3.99 10.48 -15.14
C SER A 40 -3.13 10.19 -13.91
N ALA A 41 -3.74 9.75 -12.81
CA ALA A 41 -3.04 9.34 -11.60
C ALA A 41 -2.08 8.16 -11.86
N LYS A 42 -2.52 7.15 -12.61
CA LYS A 42 -1.69 5.99 -13.00
C LYS A 42 -0.48 6.40 -13.84
N ARG A 43 -0.66 7.28 -14.83
CA ARG A 43 0.46 7.81 -15.65
C ARG A 43 1.51 8.52 -14.80
N VAL A 44 1.08 9.27 -13.79
CA VAL A 44 1.96 10.05 -12.91
C VAL A 44 2.72 9.13 -11.98
N LEU A 45 2.05 8.15 -11.39
CA LEU A 45 2.68 7.15 -10.53
C LEU A 45 3.69 6.30 -11.29
N ASN A 46 3.40 5.93 -12.54
CA ASN A 46 4.37 5.23 -13.38
C ASN A 46 5.62 6.09 -13.64
N LYS A 47 5.45 7.36 -14.03
CA LYS A 47 6.60 8.29 -14.18
C LYS A 47 7.37 8.51 -12.88
N ALA A 48 6.67 8.57 -11.75
CA ALA A 48 7.28 8.73 -10.44
C ALA A 48 8.09 7.48 -10.05
N ARG A 49 7.61 6.28 -10.37
CA ARG A 49 8.34 5.02 -10.18
C ARG A 49 9.61 4.93 -11.03
N ASP A 50 9.57 5.44 -12.26
CA ASP A 50 10.75 5.48 -13.13
C ASP A 50 11.82 6.45 -12.60
N LYS A 51 11.39 7.60 -12.07
CA LYS A 51 12.30 8.62 -11.53
C LYS A 51 12.83 8.30 -10.13
N LEU A 52 11.99 7.70 -9.28
CA LEU A 52 12.28 7.44 -7.87
C LEU A 52 11.95 5.97 -7.54
N PRO A 53 12.72 5.01 -8.09
CA PRO A 53 12.45 3.58 -7.88
C PRO A 53 12.72 3.11 -6.44
N LYS A 54 13.44 3.91 -5.66
CA LYS A 54 13.84 3.62 -4.27
C LYS A 54 12.85 4.11 -3.22
N GLU A 55 11.75 4.74 -3.62
CA GLU A 55 10.78 5.35 -2.71
C GLU A 55 9.56 4.42 -2.50
N PRO A 56 9.39 3.79 -1.33
CA PRO A 56 8.27 2.90 -1.05
C PRO A 56 6.92 3.61 -1.08
N ALA A 57 6.86 4.88 -0.67
CA ALA A 57 5.62 5.65 -0.61
C ALA A 57 4.91 5.78 -1.97
N ILE A 58 5.66 5.79 -3.08
CA ILE A 58 5.10 5.84 -4.43
C ILE A 58 4.37 4.54 -4.76
N TRP A 59 4.92 3.41 -4.32
CA TRP A 59 4.31 2.10 -4.53
C TRP A 59 3.05 1.91 -3.70
N ILE A 60 3.06 2.33 -2.43
CA ILE A 60 1.88 2.31 -1.55
C ILE A 60 0.76 3.22 -2.09
N ARG A 61 1.11 4.40 -2.64
CA ARG A 61 0.12 5.28 -3.28
C ARG A 61 -0.47 4.64 -4.54
N ALA A 62 0.35 3.93 -5.32
CA ALA A 62 -0.13 3.22 -6.50
C ALA A 62 -1.08 2.08 -6.15
N THR A 63 -0.81 1.35 -5.08
CA THR A 63 -1.67 0.25 -4.63
C THR A 63 -3.00 0.77 -4.09
N LYS A 64 -2.98 1.85 -3.29
CA LYS A 64 -4.20 2.52 -2.81
C LYS A 64 -5.06 3.05 -3.96
N LEU A 65 -4.43 3.59 -5.02
CA LEU A 65 -5.16 4.03 -6.22
C LEU A 65 -5.84 2.86 -6.94
N GLU A 66 -5.13 1.73 -7.11
CA GLU A 66 -5.68 0.56 -7.79
C GLU A 66 -6.82 -0.07 -6.98
N GLU A 67 -6.68 -0.12 -5.65
CA GLU A 67 -7.76 -0.56 -4.76
C GLU A 67 -8.99 0.36 -4.84
N ALA A 68 -8.80 1.68 -4.80
CA ALA A 68 -9.90 2.65 -4.91
C ALA A 68 -10.66 2.54 -6.24
N ASN A 69 -10.01 2.03 -7.29
CA ASN A 69 -10.60 1.79 -8.60
C ASN A 69 -11.15 0.34 -8.77
N GLY A 70 -11.18 -0.46 -7.70
CA GLY A 70 -11.70 -1.83 -7.71
C GLY A 70 -10.72 -2.88 -8.25
N ASN A 71 -9.48 -2.52 -8.58
CA ASN A 71 -8.46 -3.42 -9.13
C ASN A 71 -7.69 -4.17 -8.03
N THR A 72 -8.39 -4.80 -7.09
CA THR A 72 -7.81 -5.49 -5.93
C THR A 72 -6.84 -6.61 -6.33
N ALA A 73 -7.09 -7.29 -7.45
CA ALA A 73 -6.19 -8.33 -7.97
C ALA A 73 -4.81 -7.79 -8.40
N ALA A 74 -4.72 -6.51 -8.77
CA ALA A 74 -3.46 -5.87 -9.15
C ALA A 74 -2.64 -5.45 -7.91
N VAL A 75 -3.31 -5.13 -6.80
CA VAL A 75 -2.69 -4.63 -5.56
C VAL A 75 -1.58 -5.56 -5.07
N GLY A 76 -1.87 -6.86 -4.96
CA GLY A 76 -0.89 -7.86 -4.53
C GLY A 76 0.36 -7.89 -5.42
N LYS A 77 0.17 -7.89 -6.74
CA LYS A 77 1.28 -7.90 -7.72
C LYS A 77 2.12 -6.63 -7.67
N ILE A 78 1.50 -5.48 -7.37
CA ILE A 78 2.21 -4.20 -7.29
C ILE A 78 3.07 -4.15 -6.04
N ILE A 79 2.55 -4.57 -4.88
CA ILE A 79 3.34 -4.67 -3.63
C ILE A 79 4.51 -5.64 -3.79
N GLU A 80 4.27 -6.82 -4.35
CA GLU A 80 5.33 -7.82 -4.58
C GLU A 80 6.43 -7.26 -5.52
N ARG A 81 6.04 -6.49 -6.53
CA ARG A 81 6.98 -5.80 -7.43
C ARG A 81 7.71 -4.66 -6.71
N ALA A 82 7.02 -3.93 -5.82
CA ALA A 82 7.60 -2.86 -5.03
C ALA A 82 8.76 -3.39 -4.19
N ILE A 83 8.51 -4.42 -3.39
CA ILE A 83 9.53 -5.03 -2.51
C ILE A 83 10.71 -5.54 -3.32
N ARG A 84 10.46 -6.29 -4.41
CA ARG A 84 11.53 -6.77 -5.31
C ARG A 84 12.31 -5.63 -5.98
N SER A 85 11.67 -4.49 -6.27
CA SER A 85 12.33 -3.32 -6.84
C SER A 85 13.21 -2.61 -5.81
N LEU A 86 12.71 -2.46 -4.59
CA LEU A 86 13.40 -1.81 -3.49
C LEU A 86 14.61 -2.62 -3.02
N GLN A 87 14.45 -3.94 -2.88
CA GLN A 87 15.55 -4.87 -2.57
C GLN A 87 16.65 -4.83 -3.63
N ARG A 88 16.29 -4.83 -4.93
CA ARG A 88 17.27 -4.65 -6.02
C ARG A 88 17.94 -3.28 -6.00
N GLY A 89 17.25 -2.26 -5.50
CA GLY A 89 17.79 -0.91 -5.32
C GLY A 89 18.70 -0.76 -4.11
N GLY A 90 18.90 -1.82 -3.32
CA GLY A 90 19.68 -1.83 -2.09
C GLY A 90 18.99 -1.12 -0.92
N VAL A 91 17.65 -0.96 -0.98
CA VAL A 91 16.87 -0.39 0.12
C VAL A 91 16.56 -1.52 1.11
N GLU A 92 16.98 -1.34 2.36
CA GLU A 92 16.66 -2.26 3.44
C GLU A 92 15.15 -2.21 3.72
N ILE A 93 14.52 -3.38 3.70
CA ILE A 93 13.08 -3.49 3.92
C ILE A 93 12.87 -3.71 5.41
N ASP A 94 12.56 -2.63 6.12
CA ASP A 94 12.22 -2.70 7.53
C ASP A 94 10.76 -3.18 7.72
N ARG A 95 10.60 -4.36 8.30
CA ARG A 95 9.31 -4.98 8.57
C ARG A 95 8.39 -4.07 9.40
N GLU A 96 8.92 -3.36 10.39
CA GLU A 96 8.11 -2.51 11.27
C GLU A 96 7.53 -1.31 10.51
N THR A 97 8.36 -0.62 9.72
CA THR A 97 7.92 0.46 8.83
C THR A 97 6.79 0.00 7.89
N TRP A 98 6.92 -1.17 7.28
CA TRP A 98 5.90 -1.68 6.37
C TRP A 98 4.61 -2.13 7.08
N MET A 99 4.71 -2.64 8.32
CA MET A 99 3.52 -2.92 9.13
C MET A 99 2.80 -1.63 9.54
N ASN A 100 3.53 -0.58 9.90
CA ASN A 100 2.96 0.73 10.20
C ASN A 100 2.23 1.33 8.97
N GLU A 101 2.76 1.12 7.76
CA GLU A 101 2.08 1.49 6.51
C GLU A 101 0.82 0.67 6.24
N ALA A 102 0.81 -0.62 6.62
CA ALA A 102 -0.39 -1.46 6.53
C ALA A 102 -1.47 -0.98 7.50
N GLU A 103 -1.12 -0.66 8.75
CA GLU A 103 -2.04 -0.05 9.71
C GLU A 103 -2.57 1.30 9.21
N ALA A 104 -1.71 2.11 8.58
CA ALA A 104 -2.13 3.38 7.96
C ALA A 104 -3.06 3.17 6.75
N ALA A 105 -2.88 2.08 5.99
CA ALA A 105 -3.78 1.71 4.90
C ALA A 105 -5.15 1.25 5.44
N GLU A 106 -5.18 0.49 6.53
CA GLU A 106 -6.42 0.11 7.22
C GLU A 106 -7.18 1.36 7.71
N ARG A 107 -6.48 2.31 8.36
CA ARG A 107 -7.09 3.59 8.79
C ARG A 107 -7.66 4.39 7.62
N ALA A 108 -7.08 4.24 6.43
CA ALA A 108 -7.57 4.85 5.19
C ALA A 108 -8.64 4.01 4.46
N GLN A 109 -9.18 2.96 5.10
CA GLN A 109 -10.17 2.05 4.53
C GLN A 109 -9.68 1.30 3.26
N SER A 110 -8.37 1.18 3.10
CA SER A 110 -7.68 0.46 2.02
C SER A 110 -7.27 -0.94 2.50
N VAL A 111 -8.25 -1.80 2.77
CA VAL A 111 -8.09 -3.11 3.40
C VAL A 111 -7.30 -4.08 2.52
N ALA A 112 -7.54 -4.09 1.21
CA ALA A 112 -6.82 -4.96 0.27
C ALA A 112 -5.33 -4.58 0.20
N THR A 113 -5.01 -3.28 0.25
CA THR A 113 -3.63 -2.80 0.34
C THR A 113 -2.98 -3.23 1.65
N CYS A 114 -3.68 -3.11 2.79
CA CYS A 114 -3.19 -3.60 4.07
C CYS A 114 -2.86 -5.11 4.00
N HIS A 115 -3.81 -5.91 3.53
CA HIS A 115 -3.64 -7.36 3.42
C HIS A 115 -2.45 -7.74 2.52
N ALA A 116 -2.37 -7.13 1.33
CA ALA A 116 -1.28 -7.37 0.40
C ALA A 116 0.08 -6.96 0.98
N THR A 117 0.12 -5.85 1.71
CA THR A 117 1.34 -5.37 2.38
C THR A 117 1.83 -6.41 3.39
N ILE A 118 0.98 -6.78 4.35
CA ILE A 118 1.32 -7.77 5.38
C ILE A 118 1.74 -9.10 4.78
N GLN A 119 1.01 -9.62 3.79
CA GLN A 119 1.33 -10.90 3.16
C GLN A 119 2.72 -10.95 2.54
N ASN A 120 3.23 -9.82 2.07
CA ASN A 120 4.56 -9.77 1.44
C ASN A 120 5.67 -9.35 2.42
N THR A 121 5.34 -8.67 3.52
CA THR A 121 6.35 -8.06 4.42
C THR A 121 6.56 -8.84 5.72
N ILE A 122 5.55 -9.54 6.23
CA ILE A 122 5.61 -10.19 7.54
C ILE A 122 6.63 -11.34 7.62
N GLY A 123 6.95 -11.96 6.49
CA GLY A 123 7.98 -13.00 6.40
C GLY A 123 9.40 -12.47 6.22
N ILE A 124 9.59 -11.17 5.98
CA ILE A 124 10.90 -10.59 5.72
C ILE A 124 11.69 -10.52 7.03
N GLY A 125 12.88 -11.12 7.04
CA GLY A 125 13.78 -11.11 8.20
C GLY A 125 13.33 -12.02 9.35
N VAL A 126 12.36 -12.93 9.14
CA VAL A 126 11.88 -13.86 10.16
C VAL A 126 12.26 -15.30 9.78
N GLU A 127 13.06 -15.94 10.62
CA GLU A 127 13.43 -17.34 10.45
C GLU A 127 12.22 -18.27 10.56
N ASP A 128 12.23 -19.35 9.76
CA ASP A 128 11.11 -20.28 9.65
C ASP A 128 10.67 -20.88 10.99
N MET A 129 11.63 -21.11 11.89
CA MET A 129 11.37 -21.64 13.23
C MET A 129 10.65 -20.64 14.15
N ASP A 130 10.87 -19.34 13.95
CA ASP A 130 10.32 -18.26 14.78
C ASP A 130 9.05 -17.63 14.21
N ARG A 131 8.75 -17.83 12.92
CA ARG A 131 7.57 -17.28 12.23
C ARG A 131 6.29 -17.35 13.06
N LYS A 132 5.99 -18.50 13.65
CA LYS A 132 4.79 -18.66 14.47
C LYS A 132 4.78 -17.70 15.66
N ARG A 133 5.87 -17.62 16.41
CA ARG A 133 5.94 -16.81 17.63
C ARG A 133 5.89 -15.32 17.26
N THR A 134 6.66 -14.93 16.27
CA THR A 134 6.76 -13.54 15.79
C THR A 134 5.42 -13.06 15.24
N TRP A 135 4.82 -13.79 14.30
CA TRP A 135 3.55 -13.37 13.70
C TRP A 135 2.40 -13.32 14.69
N VAL A 136 2.35 -14.23 15.66
CA VAL A 136 1.35 -14.17 16.74
C VAL A 136 1.59 -12.95 17.63
N ALA A 137 2.84 -12.63 17.96
CA ALA A 137 3.16 -11.44 18.75
C ALA A 137 2.78 -10.15 18.00
N ASP A 138 3.13 -10.06 16.71
CA ASP A 138 2.78 -8.92 15.85
C ASP A 138 1.25 -8.74 15.77
N ALA A 139 0.51 -9.83 15.58
CA ALA A 139 -0.95 -9.79 15.53
C ALA A 139 -1.55 -9.26 16.85
N GLU A 140 -1.08 -9.73 18.00
CA GLU A 140 -1.57 -9.23 19.29
C GLU A 140 -1.19 -7.76 19.52
N GLU A 141 -0.03 -7.31 19.01
CA GLU A 141 0.35 -5.90 19.07
C GLU A 141 -0.53 -5.03 18.18
N CYS A 142 -0.75 -5.39 16.92
CA CYS A 142 -1.68 -4.68 16.03
C CYS A 142 -3.09 -4.62 16.61
N LYS A 143 -3.54 -5.73 17.24
CA LYS A 143 -4.82 -5.78 17.95
C LYS A 143 -4.87 -4.80 19.11
N ARG A 144 -3.80 -4.69 19.92
CA ARG A 144 -3.70 -3.73 21.02
C ARG A 144 -3.74 -2.27 20.53
N ARG A 145 -3.22 -2.02 19.33
CA ARG A 145 -3.27 -0.70 18.65
C ARG A 145 -4.64 -0.39 18.02
N GLY A 146 -5.55 -1.36 17.96
CA GLY A 146 -6.88 -1.21 17.36
C GLY A 146 -6.94 -1.47 15.85
N SER A 147 -5.88 -2.01 15.25
CA SER A 147 -5.79 -2.37 13.83
C SER A 147 -6.26 -3.81 13.61
N ILE A 148 -7.57 -3.97 13.49
CA ILE A 148 -8.25 -5.27 13.41
C ILE A 148 -8.04 -5.94 12.06
N GLU A 149 -8.12 -5.20 10.95
CA GLU A 149 -7.90 -5.74 9.61
C GLU A 149 -6.44 -6.16 9.42
N THR A 150 -5.50 -5.38 9.94
CA THR A 150 -4.08 -5.75 9.95
C THR A 150 -3.86 -7.04 10.74
N THR A 151 -4.49 -7.16 11.91
CA THR A 151 -4.46 -8.38 12.72
C THR A 151 -5.05 -9.58 11.96
N ARG A 152 -6.18 -9.40 11.29
CA ARG A 152 -6.84 -10.42 10.45
C ARG A 152 -5.93 -10.82 9.29
N ALA A 153 -5.26 -9.88 8.64
CA ALA A 153 -4.31 -10.14 7.57
C ALA A 153 -3.15 -11.03 8.04
N ILE A 154 -2.58 -10.73 9.21
CA ILE A 154 -1.49 -11.49 9.81
C ILE A 154 -1.95 -12.93 10.09
N TYR A 155 -3.11 -13.11 10.74
CA TYR A 155 -3.63 -14.44 11.02
C TYR A 155 -3.97 -15.22 9.75
N ASN A 156 -4.58 -14.58 8.75
CA ASN A 156 -4.85 -15.23 7.47
C ASN A 156 -3.58 -15.70 6.78
N HIS A 157 -2.52 -14.89 6.77
CA HIS A 157 -1.21 -15.31 6.26
C HIS A 157 -0.61 -16.45 7.09
N ALA A 158 -0.71 -16.38 8.42
CA ALA A 158 -0.25 -17.45 9.29
C ALA A 158 -1.01 -18.77 9.04
N LEU A 159 -2.30 -18.72 8.71
CA LEU A 159 -3.13 -19.89 8.41
C LEU A 159 -2.77 -20.55 7.07
N THR A 160 -2.37 -19.79 6.04
CA THR A 160 -1.91 -20.37 4.78
C THR A 160 -0.60 -21.13 4.94
N VAL A 161 0.24 -20.71 5.89
CA VAL A 161 1.54 -21.34 6.19
C VAL A 161 1.41 -22.47 7.21
N PHE A 162 0.59 -22.30 8.25
CA PHE A 162 0.47 -23.23 9.39
C PHE A 162 -0.92 -23.88 9.47
N HIS A 163 -1.34 -24.54 8.38
CA HIS A 163 -2.67 -25.15 8.26
C HIS A 163 -2.99 -26.18 9.36
N THR A 164 -2.01 -26.87 9.95
CA THR A 164 -2.22 -27.92 10.98
C THR A 164 -2.31 -27.40 12.43
N LYS A 165 -1.98 -26.13 12.68
CA LYS A 165 -1.81 -25.62 14.05
C LYS A 165 -3.11 -25.02 14.60
N LYS A 166 -3.86 -25.83 15.37
CA LYS A 166 -5.11 -25.43 16.05
C LYS A 166 -5.00 -24.12 16.86
N SER A 167 -3.84 -23.82 17.45
CA SER A 167 -3.66 -22.60 18.25
C SER A 167 -3.84 -21.31 17.44
N ILE A 168 -3.46 -21.30 16.16
CA ILE A 168 -3.57 -20.13 15.28
C ILE A 168 -5.04 -19.98 14.84
N TRP A 169 -5.68 -21.08 14.46
CA TRP A 169 -7.11 -21.14 14.16
C TRP A 169 -7.98 -20.61 15.30
N LEU A 170 -7.71 -21.04 16.54
CA LEU A 170 -8.44 -20.56 17.72
C LEU A 170 -8.27 -19.05 17.94
N LYS A 171 -7.05 -18.54 17.78
CA LYS A 171 -6.77 -17.09 17.90
C LYS A 171 -7.48 -16.28 16.82
N ALA A 172 -7.45 -16.74 15.58
CA ALA A 172 -8.18 -16.12 14.47
C ALA A 172 -9.70 -16.14 14.73
N ALA A 173 -10.25 -17.30 15.14
CA ALA A 173 -11.67 -17.41 15.46
C ALA A 173 -12.08 -16.52 16.65
N HIS A 174 -11.23 -16.36 17.67
CA HIS A 174 -11.46 -15.44 18.78
C HIS A 174 -11.43 -13.97 18.33
N LEU A 175 -10.55 -13.61 17.40
CA LEU A 175 -10.54 -12.27 16.82
C LEU A 175 -11.86 -11.99 16.12
N GLU A 176 -12.30 -12.90 15.25
CA GLU A 176 -13.56 -12.74 14.51
C GLU A 176 -14.74 -12.66 15.49
N LYS A 177 -14.83 -13.58 16.47
CA LYS A 177 -15.92 -13.57 17.46
C LYS A 177 -16.06 -12.25 18.23
N GLY A 178 -14.96 -11.54 18.45
CA GLY A 178 -14.97 -10.23 19.13
C GLY A 178 -15.26 -9.03 18.21
N HIS A 179 -15.20 -9.22 16.89
CA HIS A 179 -15.29 -8.14 15.90
C HIS A 179 -16.22 -8.50 14.72
N VAL A 180 -17.17 -9.42 14.94
CA VAL A 180 -18.26 -9.68 13.99
C VAL A 180 -19.16 -8.43 13.97
N ASN A 181 -19.09 -7.67 12.88
CA ASN A 181 -20.20 -6.84 12.41
C ASN A 181 -20.92 -7.59 11.30
#